data_AF-A0A0M9GBM9-F1
#
_entry.id   AF-A0A0M9GBM9-F1
#
_cell.length_a   1.000
_cell.length_b   1.000
_cell.length_c   1.000
_cell.angle_alpha   90.00
_cell.angle_beta   90.00
_cell.angle_gamma   90.00
#
_symmetry.space_group_name_H-M   'P 1'
#
loop_
_entity.id
_entity.type
_entity.pdbx_description
1 polymer ?
#
loop_
_entity_poly.entity_id
_entity_poly.type
_entity_poly.pdbx_seq_one_letter_code
_entity_poly.pdbx_strand_id
1 'polypeptide(L)'
;MADSLYLSKSAFAARIGRSPSYITWLKNNNRLVIAPDGKQIDVLATEALILETADPSKAAVAARHHQERLQRDVYSQLSTLAEPT
;
A
#
# COMPACT_ATOMS: atom_id res chain seq x y z
N MET A 1 0.14 3.07 23.60
CA MET A 1 0.46 4.26 22.77
C MET A 1 -0.82 4.61 22.03
N ALA A 2 -1.29 5.85 22.10
CA ALA A 2 -2.60 6.21 21.57
C ALA A 2 -2.60 6.00 20.05
N ASP A 3 -3.21 4.90 19.61
CA ASP A 3 -3.51 4.66 18.22
C ASP A 3 -4.40 5.78 17.72
N SER A 4 -3.87 6.62 16.83
CA SER A 4 -4.70 7.51 16.05
C SER A 4 -5.71 6.65 15.29
N LEU A 5 -6.94 6.62 15.79
CA LEU A 5 -8.08 5.91 15.21
C LEU A 5 -8.26 6.26 13.73
N TYR A 6 -7.90 7.49 13.36
CA TYR A 6 -8.04 8.01 12.02
C TYR A 6 -6.73 8.58 11.52
N LEU A 7 -6.31 8.16 10.32
CA LEU A 7 -5.09 8.65 9.65
C LEU A 7 -5.40 9.06 8.22
N SER A 8 -4.64 10.04 7.69
CA SER A 8 -4.67 10.32 6.26
C SER A 8 -4.15 9.12 5.45
N LYS A 9 -4.52 9.03 4.17
CA LYS A 9 -4.05 7.96 3.27
C LYS A 9 -2.53 7.81 3.26
N SER A 10 -1.81 8.93 3.24
CA SER A 10 -0.35 8.94 3.25
C SER A 10 0.22 8.50 4.61
N ALA A 11 -0.34 9.00 5.71
CA ALA A 11 0.11 8.62 7.04
C ALA A 11 -0.13 7.13 7.35
N PHE A 12 -1.28 6.60 6.94
CA PHE A 12 -1.57 5.17 7.08
C PHE A 12 -0.62 4.32 6.22
N ALA A 13 -0.36 4.70 4.97
CA ALA A 13 0.59 4.01 4.11
C ALA A 13 2.01 3.99 4.73
N ALA A 14 2.47 5.11 5.27
CA ALA A 14 3.76 5.21 5.96
C ALA A 14 3.81 4.33 7.22
N ARG A 15 2.73 4.28 8.02
CA ARG A 15 2.61 3.41 9.21
C ARG A 15 2.79 1.93 8.87
N ILE A 16 2.16 1.46 7.79
CA ILE A 16 2.27 0.05 7.36
C ILE A 16 3.49 -0.22 6.46
N GLY A 17 4.34 0.78 6.21
CA GLY A 17 5.50 0.66 5.33
C GLY A 17 5.15 0.33 3.88
N ARG A 18 3.98 0.78 3.39
CA ARG A 18 3.51 0.54 2.01
C ARG A 18 3.39 1.85 1.24
N SER A 19 3.35 1.73 -0.09
CA SER A 19 3.17 2.88 -0.96
C SER A 19 1.70 3.36 -0.98
N PRO A 20 1.43 4.63 -1.33
CA PRO A 20 0.07 5.14 -1.48
C PRO A 20 -0.79 4.35 -2.48
N SER A 21 -0.16 3.74 -3.49
CA SER A 21 -0.85 2.85 -4.45
C SER A 21 -1.48 1.64 -3.78
N TYR A 22 -0.90 1.13 -2.69
CA TYR A 22 -1.48 0.04 -1.91
C TYR A 22 -2.81 0.44 -1.27
N ILE A 23 -2.93 1.70 -0.84
CA ILE A 23 -4.19 2.23 -0.28
C ILE A 23 -5.27 2.32 -1.35
N THR A 24 -4.92 2.74 -2.57
CA THR A 24 -5.84 2.72 -3.71
C THR A 24 -6.27 1.28 -4.05
N TRP A 25 -5.35 0.33 -4.00
CA TRP A 25 -5.68 -1.09 -4.19
C TRP A 25 -6.64 -1.58 -3.09
N LEU A 26 -6.38 -1.29 -1.81
CA LEU A 26 -7.29 -1.64 -0.72
C LEU A 26 -8.69 -1.05 -0.93
N LYS A 27 -8.77 0.23 -1.34
CA LYS A 27 -10.04 0.88 -1.67
C LYS A 27 -10.80 0.14 -2.77
N ASN A 28 -10.13 -0.19 -3.87
CA ASN A 28 -10.75 -0.84 -5.02
C ASN A 28 -11.18 -2.28 -4.72
N ASN A 29 -10.55 -2.94 -3.76
CA ASN A 29 -10.88 -4.30 -3.35
C ASN A 29 -11.88 -4.34 -2.18
N ASN A 30 -12.49 -3.21 -1.80
CA ASN A 30 -13.38 -3.08 -0.63
C ASN A 30 -12.72 -3.52 0.68
N ARG A 31 -11.39 -3.33 0.80
CA ARG A 31 -10.57 -3.65 1.97
C ARG A 31 -10.10 -2.41 2.73
N LEU A 32 -10.77 -1.28 2.55
CA LEU A 32 -10.43 0.00 3.16
C LEU A 32 -11.67 0.64 3.78
N VAL A 33 -11.60 0.95 5.07
CA VAL A 33 -12.67 1.67 5.78
C VAL A 33 -12.31 3.14 5.88
N ILE A 34 -13.15 4.01 5.32
CA ILE A 34 -12.99 5.45 5.41
C ILE A 34 -13.69 5.94 6.68
N ALA A 35 -13.03 6.84 7.41
CA ALA A 35 -13.58 7.51 8.58
C ALA A 35 -14.89 8.25 8.24
N PRO A 36 -15.77 8.51 9.22
CA PRO A 36 -17.04 9.22 8.98
C PRO A 36 -16.85 10.63 8.40
N ASP A 37 -15.69 11.26 8.61
CA ASP A 37 -15.31 12.56 8.00
C ASP A 37 -15.01 12.47 6.49
N GLY A 38 -14.92 11.26 5.91
CA GLY A 38 -14.66 11.03 4.48
C GLY A 38 -13.23 11.33 4.01
N LYS A 39 -12.41 11.98 4.83
CA LYS A 39 -11.04 12.40 4.50
C LYS A 39 -9.96 11.45 4.99
N GLN A 40 -10.24 10.74 6.09
CA GLN A 40 -9.29 9.89 6.79
C GLN A 40 -9.68 8.41 6.68
N ILE A 41 -8.75 7.52 6.98
CA ILE A 41 -8.94 6.08 7.04
C ILE A 41 -9.16 5.70 8.50
N ASP A 42 -10.16 4.85 8.76
CA ASP A 42 -10.30 4.17 10.05
C ASP A 42 -9.24 3.08 10.13
N VAL A 43 -8.22 3.32 10.96
CA VAL A 43 -7.03 2.48 11.07
C VAL A 43 -7.40 1.11 11.64
N LEU A 44 -8.19 1.09 12.71
CA LEU A 44 -8.56 -0.16 13.39
C LEU A 44 -9.47 -1.01 12.50
N ALA A 45 -10.50 -0.40 11.92
CA ALA A 45 -11.42 -1.13 11.05
C ALA A 45 -10.72 -1.63 9.78
N THR A 46 -9.82 -0.82 9.21
CA THR A 46 -9.04 -1.24 8.04
C THR A 46 -8.03 -2.34 8.38
N GLU A 47 -7.30 -2.24 9.48
CA GLU A 47 -6.34 -3.28 9.90
C GLU A 47 -7.07 -4.60 10.16
N ALA A 48 -8.21 -4.58 10.87
CA ALA A 48 -9.05 -5.75 11.08
C ALA A 48 -9.52 -6.37 9.76
N LEU A 49 -10.02 -5.53 8.83
CA LEU A 49 -10.49 -5.99 7.53
C LEU A 49 -9.35 -6.56 6.69
N ILE A 50 -8.17 -5.94 6.71
CA ILE A 50 -6.97 -6.46 6.04
C ILE A 50 -6.63 -7.84 6.59
N LEU A 51 -6.63 -8.04 7.91
CA LEU A 51 -6.34 -9.32 8.55
C LEU A 51 -7.40 -10.38 8.21
N GLU A 52 -8.68 -10.03 8.26
CA GLU A 52 -9.79 -10.93 7.93
C GLU A 52 -9.72 -11.40 6.47
N THR A 53 -9.36 -10.49 5.56
CA THR A 53 -9.25 -10.74 4.12
C THR A 53 -7.83 -11.10 3.67
N ALA A 54 -6.89 -11.23 4.61
CA ALA A 54 -5.52 -11.62 4.29
C ALA A 54 -5.48 -13.13 4.02
N ASP A 55 -5.65 -13.49 2.74
CA ASP A 55 -5.39 -14.85 2.28
C ASP A 55 -3.91 -15.21 2.53
N PRO A 56 -3.61 -16.19 3.41
CA PRO A 56 -2.23 -16.60 3.70
C PRO A 56 -1.51 -17.12 2.44
N SER A 57 -2.27 -17.63 1.46
CA SER A 57 -1.75 -18.14 0.18
C SER A 57 -1.27 -17.04 -0.79
N LYS A 58 -1.64 -15.77 -0.62
CA LYS A 58 -1.23 -14.66 -1.51
C LYS A 58 -0.09 -13.80 -0.96
N ALA A 59 0.35 -14.05 0.27
CA ALA A 59 1.48 -13.35 0.88
C ALA A 59 2.78 -13.51 0.05
N ALA A 60 3.02 -14.70 -0.51
CA ALA A 60 4.18 -14.98 -1.36
C ALA A 60 4.13 -14.24 -2.72
N VAL A 61 2.95 -14.07 -3.30
CA VAL A 61 2.76 -13.39 -4.60
C VAL A 61 2.93 -11.87 -4.46
N ALA A 62 2.45 -11.30 -3.34
CA ALA A 62 2.65 -9.89 -3.03
C ALA A 62 4.15 -9.55 -2.85
N ALA A 63 4.92 -10.42 -2.19
CA ALA A 63 6.37 -10.26 -2.06
C ALA A 63 7.08 -10.30 -3.43
N ARG A 64 6.68 -11.21 -4.31
CA ARG A 64 7.29 -11.36 -5.65
C ARG A 64 7.03 -10.15 -6.56
N HIS A 65 5.81 -9.61 -6.55
CA HIS A 65 5.48 -8.42 -7.35
C HIS A 65 6.13 -7.13 -6.83
N HIS A 66 6.36 -7.02 -5.51
CA HIS A 66 7.13 -5.90 -4.96
C HIS A 66 8.57 -5.89 -5.48
N GLN A 67 9.21 -7.06 -5.55
CA GLN A 67 10.55 -7.21 -6.13
C GLN A 67 10.56 -6.91 -7.64
N GLU A 68 9.59 -7.40 -8.41
CA GLU A 68 9.48 -7.13 -9.86
C GLU A 68 9.32 -5.62 -10.17
N ARG A 69 8.59 -4.89 -9.32
CA ARG A 69 8.41 -3.43 -9.47
C ARG A 69 9.70 -2.66 -9.22
N LEU A 70 10.43 -2.97 -8.15
CA LEU A 70 11.71 -2.32 -7.84
C LEU A 70 12.74 -2.55 -8.94
N GLN A 71 12.81 -3.76 -9.49
CA GLN A 71 13.73 -4.08 -10.59
C GLN A 71 13.41 -3.26 -11.85
N ARG A 72 12.14 -3.06 -12.17
CA ARG A 72 11.74 -2.29 -13.36
C ARG A 72 11.98 -0.79 -13.21
N ASP A 73 11.74 -0.23 -12.03
CA ASP A 73 12.08 1.18 -11.74
C ASP A 73 13.60 1.43 -11.83
N VAL A 74 14.41 0.53 -11.27
CA VAL A 74 15.88 0.61 -11.37
C VAL A 74 16.35 0.53 -12.83
N TYR A 75 15.80 -0.41 -13.61
CA TYR A 75 16.18 -0.57 -15.02
C TYR A 75 15.75 0.64 -15.86
N SER A 76 14.59 1.23 -15.57
CA SER A 76 14.10 2.43 -16.26
C SER A 76 15.01 3.63 -16.02
N GLN A 77 15.52 3.81 -14.79
CA GLN A 77 16.42 4.92 -14.46
C GLN A 77 17.80 4.78 -15.10
N LEU A 78 18.30 3.55 -15.24
CA LEU A 78 19.57 3.29 -15.92
C LEU A 78 19.45 3.46 -17.43
N SER A 79 18.31 3.12 -18.03
CA SER A 79 18.08 3.29 -19.47
C SER A 79 18.00 4.76 -19.91
N THR A 80 17.52 5.66 -19.07
CA THR A 80 17.47 7.11 -19.38
C THR A 80 18.83 7.80 -19.26
N LEU A 81 19.82 7.19 -18.60
CA LEU A 81 21.19 7.70 -18.50
C LEU A 81 22.10 7.23 -19.65
N ALA A 82 21.59 6.34 -20.50
CA ALA A 82 22.27 5.84 -21.68
C ALA A 82 21.56 6.35 -22.93
N GLU A 83 21.68 7.64 -23.22
CA GLU A 83 21.46 8.12 -24.60
C GLU A 83 22.75 8.10 -25.42
N PRO A 84 22.62 7.89 -26.73
CA PRO A 84 23.65 7.37 -27.61
C PRO A 84 24.60 8.48 -28.07
N THR A 85 25.86 8.09 -28.29
CA THR A 85 26.88 8.90 -28.99
C THR A 85 26.50 9.10 -30.46
#